data_AF-A0A8J5HVX2-F1
#
_entry.id   AF-A0A8J5HVX2-F1
#
_cell.length_a   1.000
_cell.length_b   1.000
_cell.length_c   1.000
_cell.angle_alpha   90.00
_cell.angle_beta   90.00
_cell.angle_gamma   90.00
#
_symmetry.space_group_name_H-M   'P 1'
#
loop_
_entity.id
_entity.type
_entity.pdbx_description
1 polymer ?
#
loop_
_entity_poly.entity_id
_entity_poly.type
_entity_poly.pdbx_seq_one_letter_code
_entity_poly.pdbx_strand_id
1 'polypeptide(L)'
;MREFNRSEQPIVYNTIQTYLRDAKERMANVVEAAEEEGFSLGVKLVRGVYLTRKTQLASSMGAPSPVHGSIQETQECFDSCASFMMERVGRKPGAVFLATHNVHSGQVAAMKEEELRIGKDDQKLQFAQLIGMVDGLSLGLKNVGFQVSEYLPFGPVE
;
A
#
# COMPACT_ATOMS: atom_id res chain seq x y z
N MET A 1 10.89 -10.19 -6.21
CA MET A 1 11.38 -8.82 -6.48
C MET A 1 12.85 -8.82 -6.86
N ARG A 2 13.75 -9.29 -5.98
CA ARG A 2 15.21 -9.40 -6.23
C ARG A 2 15.56 -9.84 -7.65
N GLU A 3 15.06 -10.98 -8.10
CA GLU A 3 15.37 -11.53 -9.42
C GLU A 3 14.89 -10.66 -10.60
N PHE A 4 13.65 -10.14 -10.53
CA PHE A 4 12.94 -9.57 -11.68
C PHE A 4 12.90 -8.02 -11.72
N ASN A 5 13.01 -7.33 -10.59
CA ASN A 5 12.92 -5.87 -10.54
C ASN A 5 14.29 -5.21 -10.75
N ARG A 6 14.89 -5.44 -11.92
CA ARG A 6 16.23 -4.93 -12.28
C ARG A 6 16.22 -3.57 -12.98
N SER A 7 15.09 -3.16 -13.54
CA SER A 7 14.84 -1.82 -14.08
C SER A 7 14.40 -0.85 -12.99
N GLU A 8 14.46 0.48 -13.24
CA GLU A 8 14.00 1.49 -12.28
C GLU A 8 12.52 1.33 -11.90
N GLN A 9 11.71 0.90 -12.87
CA GLN A 9 10.32 0.58 -12.65
C GLN A 9 10.15 -0.90 -12.26
N PRO A 10 9.52 -1.21 -11.12
CA PRO A 10 9.28 -2.59 -10.70
C PRO A 10 8.10 -3.21 -11.46
N ILE A 11 8.20 -4.51 -11.72
CA ILE A 11 7.13 -5.33 -12.31
C ILE A 11 6.54 -6.33 -11.30
N VAL A 12 7.31 -6.71 -10.29
CA VAL A 12 6.83 -7.53 -9.16
C VAL A 12 6.56 -6.63 -7.96
N TYR A 13 5.38 -6.78 -7.38
CA TYR A 13 4.93 -6.04 -6.20
C TYR A 13 4.56 -6.99 -5.08
N ASN A 14 4.99 -6.69 -3.85
CA ASN A 14 4.55 -7.40 -2.65
C ASN A 14 3.54 -6.56 -1.86
N THR A 15 2.60 -7.23 -1.20
CA THR A 15 1.59 -6.55 -0.39
C THR A 15 2.04 -6.43 1.06
N ILE A 16 1.94 -5.22 1.63
CA ILE A 16 2.12 -4.96 3.06
C ILE A 16 0.75 -4.63 3.67
N GLN A 17 0.40 -5.34 4.74
CA GLN A 17 -0.90 -5.24 5.40
C GLN A 17 -0.76 -4.43 6.70
N THR A 18 -1.23 -3.19 6.72
CA THR A 18 -0.99 -2.22 7.79
C THR A 18 -1.90 -2.38 9.00
N TYR A 19 -2.86 -3.32 8.97
CA TYR A 19 -3.57 -3.78 10.17
C TYR A 19 -2.69 -4.63 11.10
N LEU A 20 -1.52 -5.11 10.63
CA LEU A 20 -0.57 -5.88 11.43
C LEU A 20 0.38 -4.94 12.17
N ARG A 21 0.67 -5.27 13.43
CA ARG A 21 1.59 -4.50 14.27
C ARG A 21 3.02 -4.47 13.73
N ASP A 22 3.40 -5.49 12.96
CA ASP A 22 4.74 -5.63 12.35
C ASP A 22 4.85 -4.97 10.96
N ALA A 23 3.82 -4.28 10.47
CA ALA A 23 3.81 -3.73 9.11
C ALA A 23 4.97 -2.76 8.86
N LYS A 24 5.27 -1.89 9.83
CA LYS A 24 6.37 -0.93 9.75
C LYS A 24 7.74 -1.62 9.71
N GLU A 25 7.91 -2.66 10.52
CA GLU A 25 9.14 -3.47 10.54
C GLU A 25 9.33 -4.20 9.20
N ARG A 26 8.28 -4.87 8.69
CA ARG A 26 8.32 -5.53 7.38
C ARG A 26 8.67 -4.58 6.25
N MET A 27 8.14 -3.36 6.31
CA MET A 27 8.42 -2.32 5.33
C MET A 27 9.86 -1.82 5.42
N ALA A 28 10.40 -1.62 6.63
CA ALA A 28 11.80 -1.27 6.82
C ALA A 28 12.73 -2.36 6.25
N ASN A 29 12.48 -3.62 6.61
CA ASN A 29 13.29 -4.76 6.17
C ASN A 29 13.30 -4.92 4.64
N VAL A 30 12.17 -4.68 3.96
CA VAL A 30 12.11 -4.78 2.50
C VAL A 30 12.76 -3.59 1.79
N VAL A 31 12.76 -2.41 2.42
CA VAL A 31 13.52 -1.25 1.92
C VAL A 31 15.02 -1.51 2.04
N GLU A 32 15.48 -1.95 3.21
CA GLU A 32 16.88 -2.30 3.45
C GLU A 32 17.37 -3.35 2.43
N ALA A 33 16.63 -4.46 2.27
CA ALA A 33 16.97 -5.47 1.28
C ALA A 33 17.02 -4.93 -0.16
N ALA A 34 16.13 -3.99 -0.52
CA ALA A 34 16.14 -3.36 -1.84
C ALA A 34 17.38 -2.51 -2.07
N GLU A 35 17.89 -1.86 -1.03
CA GLU A 35 19.09 -1.02 -1.09
C GLU A 35 20.37 -1.86 -1.10
N GLU A 36 20.45 -2.88 -0.26
CA GLU A 36 21.61 -3.78 -0.19
C GLU A 36 21.78 -4.61 -1.47
N GLU A 37 20.68 -5.10 -2.04
CA GLU A 37 20.71 -6.02 -3.18
C GLU A 37 20.45 -5.32 -4.53
N GLY A 38 20.21 -4.00 -4.51
CA GLY A 38 20.12 -3.16 -5.71
C GLY A 38 18.94 -3.50 -6.63
N PHE A 39 17.74 -3.70 -6.10
CA PHE A 39 16.52 -3.92 -6.90
C PHE A 39 15.47 -2.83 -6.67
N SER A 40 14.63 -2.58 -7.66
CA SER A 40 13.54 -1.62 -7.54
C SER A 40 12.41 -2.18 -6.69
N LEU A 41 12.01 -1.43 -5.66
CA LEU A 41 11.02 -1.88 -4.69
C LEU A 41 9.60 -1.66 -5.22
N GLY A 42 8.80 -2.72 -5.32
CA GLY A 42 7.37 -2.63 -5.64
C GLY A 42 6.53 -3.01 -4.42
N VAL A 43 5.74 -2.07 -3.90
CA VAL A 43 4.87 -2.32 -2.72
C VAL A 43 3.42 -1.97 -3.02
N LYS A 44 2.51 -2.85 -2.63
CA LYS A 44 1.07 -2.55 -2.51
C LYS A 44 0.72 -2.42 -1.03
N LEU A 45 0.43 -1.21 -0.58
CA LEU A 45 -0.05 -0.95 0.77
C LEU A 45 -1.56 -1.17 0.84
N VAL A 46 -1.99 -1.99 1.80
CA VAL A 46 -3.40 -2.23 2.13
C VAL A 46 -3.56 -2.19 3.64
N ARG A 47 -4.77 -1.94 4.15
CA ARG A 47 -5.06 -2.21 5.57
C ARG A 47 -4.99 -3.71 5.86
N GLY A 48 -5.87 -4.49 5.23
CA GLY A 48 -5.95 -5.94 5.39
C GLY A 48 -7.41 -6.40 5.39
N VAL A 49 -7.63 -7.70 5.11
CA VAL A 49 -8.99 -8.26 4.95
C VAL A 49 -9.28 -9.45 5.87
N TYR A 50 -8.29 -9.93 6.64
CA TYR A 50 -8.40 -11.14 7.45
C TYR A 50 -8.40 -10.88 8.96
N LEU A 51 -8.92 -9.72 9.40
CA LEU A 51 -8.89 -9.26 10.80
C LEU A 51 -9.43 -10.32 11.76
N THR A 52 -10.68 -10.77 11.54
CA THR A 52 -11.35 -11.76 12.40
C THR A 52 -10.57 -13.08 12.44
N ARG A 53 -10.15 -13.59 11.28
CA ARG A 53 -9.42 -14.87 11.19
C ARG A 53 -8.07 -14.82 11.92
N LYS A 54 -7.34 -13.70 11.81
CA LYS A 54 -6.05 -13.53 12.48
C LYS A 54 -6.20 -13.44 13.99
N THR A 55 -7.18 -12.68 14.48
CA THR A 55 -7.44 -12.56 15.92
C THR A 55 -7.91 -13.89 16.53
N GLN A 56 -8.80 -14.61 15.84
CA GLN A 56 -9.27 -15.93 16.29
C GLN A 56 -8.12 -16.95 16.35
N LEU A 57 -7.26 -16.99 15.32
CA LEU A 57 -6.11 -17.87 15.30
C LEU A 57 -5.15 -17.59 16.48
N ALA A 58 -4.79 -16.31 16.70
CA ALA A 58 -3.92 -15.94 17.81
C ALA A 58 -4.51 -16.34 19.17
N SER A 59 -5.81 -16.11 19.37
CA SER A 59 -6.51 -16.52 20.59
C SER A 59 -6.49 -18.05 20.78
N SER A 60 -6.71 -18.83 19.71
CA SER A 60 -6.67 -20.30 19.80
C SER A 60 -5.29 -20.86 20.18
N MET A 61 -4.23 -20.10 19.93
CA MET A 61 -2.84 -20.45 20.26
C MET A 61 -2.37 -19.85 21.60
N GLY A 62 -3.22 -19.10 22.30
CA GLY A 62 -2.82 -18.35 23.50
C GLY A 62 -1.79 -17.25 23.22
N ALA A 63 -1.66 -16.81 21.97
CA ALA A 63 -0.69 -15.82 21.54
C ALA A 63 -1.31 -14.40 21.51
N PRO A 64 -0.51 -13.34 21.68
CA PRO A 64 -0.97 -11.98 21.46
C PRO A 64 -1.51 -11.77 20.05
N SER A 65 -2.56 -10.96 19.92
CA SER A 65 -3.12 -10.62 18.62
C SER A 65 -2.09 -9.89 17.74
N PRO A 66 -1.86 -10.32 16.49
CA PRO A 66 -0.90 -9.68 15.59
C PRO A 66 -1.45 -8.38 14.98
N VAL A 67 -2.74 -8.09 15.18
CA VAL A 67 -3.40 -6.91 14.61
C VAL A 67 -3.44 -5.76 15.62
N HIS A 68 -3.55 -4.54 15.12
CA HIS A 68 -3.75 -3.34 15.94
C HIS A 68 -4.98 -3.45 16.85
N GLY A 69 -4.95 -2.76 17.99
CA GLY A 69 -6.03 -2.77 18.99
C GLY A 69 -7.25 -1.97 18.57
N SER A 70 -7.10 -1.02 17.64
CA SER A 70 -8.18 -0.18 17.14
C SER A 70 -8.08 0.09 15.63
N ILE A 71 -9.19 0.55 15.06
CA ILE A 71 -9.21 1.01 13.67
C ILE A 71 -8.38 2.27 13.48
N GLN A 72 -8.32 3.15 14.49
CA GLN A 72 -7.51 4.37 14.50
C GLN A 72 -6.03 4.02 14.36
N GLU A 73 -5.52 3.08 15.17
CA GLU A 73 -4.14 2.59 15.06
C GLU A 73 -3.84 2.03 13.66
N THR A 74 -4.79 1.30 13.06
CA THR A 74 -4.62 0.78 11.69
C THR A 74 -4.60 1.89 10.64
N GLN A 75 -5.41 2.94 10.81
CA GLN A 75 -5.43 4.11 9.94
C GLN A 75 -4.11 4.89 10.04
N GLU A 76 -3.66 5.19 11.25
CA GLU A 76 -2.37 5.86 11.51
C GLU A 76 -1.20 5.05 10.96
N CYS A 77 -1.24 3.72 11.11
CA CYS A 77 -0.22 2.84 10.55
C CYS A 77 -0.23 2.89 9.01
N PHE A 78 -1.41 2.86 8.38
CA PHE A 78 -1.54 3.00 6.93
C PHE A 78 -0.97 4.32 6.41
N ASP A 79 -1.41 5.45 6.98
CA ASP A 79 -1.02 6.79 6.52
C ASP A 79 0.49 7.03 6.74
N SER A 80 1.03 6.56 7.88
CA SER A 80 2.47 6.59 8.18
C SER A 80 3.28 5.76 7.18
N CYS A 81 2.81 4.56 6.82
CA CYS A 81 3.48 3.72 5.83
C CYS A 81 3.41 4.30 4.42
N ALA A 82 2.25 4.87 4.05
CA ALA A 82 2.06 5.55 2.77
C ALA A 82 3.02 6.73 2.63
N SER A 83 3.06 7.62 3.62
CA SER A 83 3.97 8.77 3.65
C SER A 83 5.44 8.34 3.50
N PHE A 84 5.88 7.35 4.27
CA PHE A 84 7.24 6.81 4.20
C PHE A 84 7.58 6.25 2.81
N MET A 85 6.69 5.44 2.24
CA MET A 85 6.92 4.86 0.92
C MET A 85 6.94 5.91 -0.19
N MET A 86 6.05 6.91 -0.13
CA MET A 86 6.02 8.02 -1.07
C MET A 86 7.34 8.80 -1.04
N GLU A 87 7.81 9.17 0.15
CA GLU A 87 9.10 9.86 0.32
C GLU A 87 10.27 9.06 -0.24
N ARG A 88 10.23 7.74 -0.07
CA ARG A 88 11.27 6.86 -0.59
C ARG A 88 11.23 6.79 -2.10
N VAL A 89 10.08 6.51 -2.73
CA VAL A 89 10.00 6.36 -4.21
C VAL A 89 10.27 7.68 -4.93
N GLY A 90 10.05 8.83 -4.29
CA GLY A 90 10.49 10.13 -4.80
C GLY A 90 12.02 10.27 -4.93
N ARG A 91 12.80 9.46 -4.19
CA ARG A 91 14.27 9.55 -4.14
C ARG A 91 15.01 8.32 -4.68
N LYS A 92 14.35 7.17 -4.74
CA LYS A 92 14.97 5.86 -5.05
C LYS A 92 14.10 5.03 -6.00
N PRO A 93 14.69 4.18 -6.85
CA PRO A 93 13.95 3.32 -7.77
C PRO A 93 12.91 2.41 -7.09
N GLY A 94 11.67 2.47 -7.53
CA GLY A 94 10.56 1.70 -7.00
C GLY A 94 9.21 2.37 -7.21
N ALA A 95 8.14 1.70 -6.81
CA ALA A 95 6.78 2.18 -6.94
C ALA A 95 5.89 1.69 -5.79
N VAL A 96 4.87 2.48 -5.46
CA VAL A 96 3.90 2.17 -4.43
C VAL A 96 2.46 2.26 -4.97
N PHE A 97 1.69 1.21 -4.71
CA PHE A 97 0.24 1.23 -4.82
C PHE A 97 -0.38 1.52 -3.47
N LEU A 98 -1.16 2.60 -3.37
CA LEU A 98 -1.96 2.93 -2.20
C LEU A 98 -3.37 2.36 -2.40
N ALA A 99 -3.61 1.15 -1.87
CA ALA A 99 -4.90 0.49 -1.98
C ALA A 99 -5.82 0.88 -0.83
N THR A 100 -6.69 1.87 -1.08
CA THR A 100 -7.60 2.41 -0.07
C THR A 100 -8.88 2.96 -0.70
N HIS A 101 -10.00 2.68 -0.04
CA HIS A 101 -11.30 3.33 -0.29
C HIS A 101 -11.57 4.47 0.69
N ASN A 102 -10.70 4.65 1.68
CA ASN A 102 -10.84 5.72 2.66
C ASN A 102 -10.44 7.05 2.00
N VAL A 103 -11.43 7.94 1.83
CA VAL A 103 -11.29 9.26 1.23
C VAL A 103 -10.25 10.11 1.95
N HIS A 104 -10.22 10.07 3.28
CA HIS A 104 -9.27 10.84 4.08
C HIS A 104 -7.82 10.41 3.79
N SER A 105 -7.52 9.10 3.84
CA SER A 105 -6.19 8.60 3.47
C SER A 105 -5.83 8.94 2.02
N GLY A 106 -6.81 8.89 1.10
CA GLY A 106 -6.62 9.30 -0.28
C GLY A 106 -6.24 10.78 -0.43
N GLN A 107 -6.91 11.66 0.31
CA GLN A 107 -6.64 13.10 0.36
C GLN A 107 -5.27 13.39 0.96
N VAL A 108 -4.93 12.76 2.08
CA VAL A 108 -3.62 12.91 2.73
C VAL A 108 -2.50 12.51 1.77
N ALA A 109 -2.64 11.38 1.07
CA ALA A 109 -1.66 10.96 0.07
C ALA A 109 -1.58 11.92 -1.12
N ALA A 110 -2.71 12.43 -1.61
CA ALA A 110 -2.73 13.41 -2.70
C ALA A 110 -2.03 14.72 -2.32
N MET A 111 -2.24 15.23 -1.10
CA MET A 111 -1.53 16.40 -0.59
C MET A 111 -0.02 16.13 -0.44
N LYS A 112 0.34 14.93 0.03
CA LYS A 112 1.74 14.52 0.19
C LYS A 112 2.49 14.43 -1.13
N GLU A 113 1.83 14.05 -2.22
CA GLU A 113 2.43 14.04 -3.55
C GLU A 113 2.93 15.45 -3.95
N GLU A 114 2.11 16.48 -3.73
CA GLU A 114 2.45 17.87 -4.05
C GLU A 114 3.70 18.34 -3.30
N GLU A 115 3.84 17.95 -2.03
CA GLU A 115 5.05 18.22 -1.23
C GLU A 115 6.30 17.55 -1.82
N LEU A 116 6.15 16.33 -2.33
CA LEU A 116 7.25 15.51 -2.83
C LEU A 116 7.57 15.73 -4.31
N ARG A 117 6.71 16.46 -5.03
CA ARG A 117 6.83 16.72 -6.48
C ARG A 117 6.96 15.44 -7.30
N ILE A 118 6.25 14.39 -6.90
CA ILE A 118 6.15 13.14 -7.67
C ILE A 118 5.09 13.37 -8.73
N GLY A 119 5.41 13.26 -10.03
CA GLY A 119 4.41 13.47 -11.07
C GLY A 119 3.14 12.65 -10.82
N LYS A 120 1.96 13.26 -10.94
CA LYS A 120 0.68 12.57 -10.69
C LYS A 120 0.44 11.40 -11.65
N ASP A 121 1.02 11.49 -12.84
CA ASP A 121 1.07 10.47 -13.87
C ASP A 121 2.28 9.54 -13.77
N ASP A 122 3.18 9.76 -12.80
CA ASP A 122 4.35 8.94 -12.55
C ASP A 122 3.92 7.57 -12.02
N GLN A 123 4.40 6.51 -12.69
CA GLN A 123 4.07 5.14 -12.33
C GLN A 123 4.66 4.71 -10.97
N LYS A 124 5.47 5.57 -10.33
CA LYS A 124 5.93 5.43 -8.95
C LYS A 124 4.82 5.53 -7.90
N LEU A 125 3.74 6.25 -8.17
CA LEU A 125 2.60 6.40 -7.26
C LEU A 125 1.30 6.09 -7.99
N GLN A 126 0.58 5.08 -7.49
CA GLN A 126 -0.72 4.73 -8.03
C GLN A 126 -1.71 4.50 -6.89
N PHE A 127 -2.96 4.91 -7.09
CA PHE A 127 -4.05 4.52 -6.21
C PHE A 127 -4.65 3.22 -6.71
N ALA A 128 -5.13 2.38 -5.80
CA ALA A 128 -5.81 1.14 -6.16
C ALA A 128 -7.10 0.97 -5.38
N GLN A 129 -8.15 0.50 -6.06
CA GLN A 129 -9.46 0.27 -5.45
C GLN A 129 -10.04 -1.07 -5.93
N LEU A 130 -10.94 -1.63 -5.15
CA LEU A 130 -11.82 -2.71 -5.62
C LEU A 130 -12.94 -2.08 -6.46
N ILE A 131 -13.16 -2.64 -7.66
CA ILE A 131 -14.21 -2.18 -8.56
C ILE A 131 -15.59 -2.25 -7.89
N GLY A 132 -16.41 -1.21 -8.07
CA GLY A 132 -17.78 -1.15 -7.56
C GLY A 132 -17.91 -0.84 -6.07
N MET A 133 -16.82 -0.49 -5.37
CA MET A 133 -16.90 -0.09 -3.96
C MET A 133 -17.03 1.43 -3.77
N VAL A 134 -16.10 2.24 -4.29
CA VAL A 134 -16.08 3.71 -4.08
C VAL A 134 -15.66 4.44 -5.36
N ASP A 135 -16.47 4.32 -6.41
CA ASP A 135 -16.18 4.91 -7.73
C ASP A 135 -15.99 6.43 -7.68
N GLY A 136 -16.63 7.12 -6.73
CA GLY A 136 -16.46 8.56 -6.53
C GLY A 136 -15.04 8.97 -6.16
N LEU A 137 -14.34 8.16 -5.34
CA LEU A 137 -12.94 8.42 -5.01
C LEU A 137 -12.05 8.13 -6.21
N SER A 138 -12.28 7.02 -6.92
CA SER A 138 -11.55 6.68 -8.15
C SER A 138 -11.67 7.78 -9.20
N LEU A 139 -12.89 8.27 -9.45
CA LEU A 139 -13.15 9.34 -10.40
C LEU A 139 -12.50 10.66 -9.96
N GLY A 140 -12.60 11.01 -8.68
CA GLY A 140 -11.96 12.20 -8.12
C GLY A 140 -10.44 12.18 -8.32
N LEU A 141 -9.79 11.07 -7.96
CA LEU A 141 -8.34 10.89 -8.15
C LEU A 141 -7.94 10.95 -9.62
N LYS A 142 -8.70 10.31 -10.51
CA LYS A 142 -8.42 10.34 -11.94
C LYS A 142 -8.56 11.73 -12.54
N ASN A 143 -9.59 12.49 -12.13
CA ASN A 143 -9.84 13.85 -12.61
C ASN A 143 -8.74 14.84 -12.22
N VAL A 144 -8.06 14.63 -11.09
CA VAL A 144 -6.92 15.47 -10.68
C VAL A 144 -5.58 14.97 -11.25
N GLY A 145 -5.59 13.91 -12.07
CA GLY A 145 -4.44 13.44 -12.84
C GLY A 145 -3.77 12.17 -12.33
N PHE A 146 -4.22 11.59 -11.21
CA PHE A 146 -3.59 10.38 -10.68
C PHE A 146 -3.86 9.12 -11.53
N GLN A 147 -2.90 8.20 -11.51
CA GLN A 147 -3.14 6.84 -11.94
C GLN A 147 -3.96 6.08 -10.90
N VAL A 148 -5.05 5.46 -11.36
CA VAL A 148 -5.97 4.67 -10.52
C VAL A 148 -6.12 3.30 -11.16
N SER A 149 -5.83 2.25 -10.40
CA SER A 149 -6.01 0.85 -10.81
C SER A 149 -7.21 0.23 -10.10
N GLU A 150 -8.12 -0.37 -10.88
CA GLU A 150 -9.25 -1.13 -10.34
C GLU A 150 -8.90 -2.62 -10.28
N TYR A 151 -9.02 -3.19 -9.08
CA TYR A 151 -8.93 -4.62 -8.87
C TYR A 151 -10.29 -5.23 -9.20
N LEU A 152 -10.30 -6.00 -10.29
CA LEU A 152 -11.46 -6.68 -10.85
C LEU A 152 -11.37 -8.18 -10.56
N PRO A 153 -12.08 -8.70 -9.55
CA PRO A 153 -12.33 -10.13 -9.46
C PRO A 153 -13.09 -10.58 -10.71
N PHE A 154 -12.61 -11.64 -11.35
CA PHE A 154 -13.27 -12.25 -12.49
C PHE A 154 -13.22 -13.76 -12.33
N GLY A 155 -14.37 -14.42 -12.49
CA GLY A 155 -14.53 -15.85 -12.34
C GLY A 155 -16.01 -16.26 -12.39
N PRO A 156 -16.28 -17.57 -12.41
CA PRO A 156 -17.65 -18.08 -12.23
C PRO A 156 -18.21 -17.70 -10.86
N VAL A 157 -19.53 -17.79 -10.71
CA VAL A 157 -20.25 -17.42 -9.47
C VAL A 157 -20.13 -18.48 -8.37
N GLU A 158 -19.57 -19.64 -8.71
CA GLU A 158 -19.58 -20.89 -7.94
C GLU A 158 -18.71 -20.86 -6.68
#